data_AF-A0A538EP51-F1
#
_entry.id   AF-A0A538EP51-F1
#
_cell.length_a   1.000
_cell.length_b   1.000
_cell.length_c   1.000
_cell.angle_alpha   90.00
_cell.angle_beta   90.00
_cell.angle_gamma   90.00
#
_symmetry.space_group_name_H-M   'P 1'
#
loop_
_entity.id
_entity.type
_entity.pdbx_description
1 polymer ?
#
loop_
_entity_poly.entity_id
_entity_poly.type
_entity_poly.pdbx_seq_one_letter_code
_entity_poly.pdbx_strand_id
1 'polypeptide(L)'
;MAPLAPRGLRRITVAVVLTAVAVTVSALLSPTPVHADPSTAQLAQQVEEQGRALGVIVEQYNTIDVQLGRTKAQLDDIQARIPQLSAQVDQSAAAVNALVAHAYEGSTMSSFDALLSAGGPGDLIDRMNTLSVLARGQQRDIATLRAARDRLQSQKAQLDTLLAQQTAQQSDLSTRKATIEAKIAALKKQQDELARRQAEQARAAAAAAAAAHRPPPPPRGGTPPPPPPPVSGRVGRVIAYAYAQLGKPYVFGAAGPGAFDCSGL
;
A
#
# COMPACT_ATOMS: atom_id res chain seq x y z
N MET A 1 -48.75 16.48 -22.14
CA MET A 1 -48.16 15.93 -20.90
C MET A 1 -48.19 14.41 -21.00
N ALA A 2 -47.06 13.81 -21.32
CA ALA A 2 -46.89 12.36 -21.43
C ALA A 2 -45.91 11.90 -20.34
N PRO A 3 -46.18 10.79 -19.61
CA PRO A 3 -45.32 10.37 -18.52
C PRO A 3 -44.08 9.64 -19.05
N LEU A 4 -42.90 10.13 -18.66
CA LEU A 4 -41.62 9.47 -18.91
C LEU A 4 -41.41 8.34 -17.89
N ALA A 5 -41.32 7.11 -18.40
CA ALA A 5 -41.03 5.91 -17.63
C ALA A 5 -39.60 5.90 -17.04
N PRO A 6 -39.36 5.21 -15.90
CA PRO A 6 -38.05 5.14 -15.27
C PRO A 6 -37.09 4.25 -16.07
N ARG A 7 -35.90 4.80 -16.38
CA ARG A 7 -34.80 4.11 -17.05
C ARG A 7 -34.19 3.07 -16.12
N GLY A 8 -34.32 1.80 -16.48
CA GLY A 8 -33.77 0.66 -15.74
C GLY A 8 -32.24 0.65 -15.68
N LEU A 9 -31.71 0.16 -14.56
CA LEU A 9 -30.29 -0.11 -14.36
C LEU A 9 -29.80 -1.15 -15.38
N ARG A 10 -28.92 -0.73 -16.29
CA ARG A 10 -28.12 -1.66 -17.10
C ARG A 10 -27.06 -2.30 -16.22
N ARG A 11 -27.32 -3.53 -15.77
CA ARG A 11 -26.31 -4.45 -15.27
C ARG A 11 -25.38 -4.80 -16.43
N ILE A 12 -24.11 -4.43 -16.33
CA ILE A 12 -23.07 -4.84 -17.28
C ILE A 12 -22.66 -6.27 -16.90
N THR A 13 -23.31 -7.25 -17.52
CA THR A 13 -22.85 -8.64 -17.56
C THR A 13 -21.67 -8.72 -18.52
N VAL A 14 -20.46 -8.95 -17.99
CA VAL A 14 -19.28 -9.27 -18.81
C VAL A 14 -19.46 -10.69 -19.34
N ALA A 15 -19.68 -10.80 -20.65
CA ALA A 15 -19.76 -12.06 -21.37
C ALA A 15 -18.36 -12.70 -21.43
N VAL A 16 -18.20 -13.85 -20.77
CA VAL A 16 -17.04 -14.72 -20.96
C VAL A 16 -17.26 -15.50 -22.25
N VAL A 17 -16.53 -15.12 -23.29
CA VAL A 17 -16.50 -15.85 -24.57
C VAL A 17 -15.68 -17.13 -24.38
N LEU A 18 -16.38 -18.25 -24.22
CA LEU A 18 -15.83 -19.59 -24.32
C LEU A 18 -15.81 -20.01 -25.80
N THR A 19 -14.69 -19.78 -26.47
CA THR A 19 -14.44 -20.42 -27.78
C THR A 19 -14.00 -21.85 -27.56
N ALA A 20 -14.90 -22.79 -27.85
CA ALA A 20 -14.60 -24.20 -28.04
C ALA A 20 -13.79 -24.37 -29.34
N VAL A 21 -12.64 -25.04 -29.26
CA VAL A 21 -11.90 -25.52 -30.43
C VAL A 21 -11.91 -27.04 -30.37
N ALA A 22 -12.54 -27.64 -31.38
CA ALA A 22 -12.60 -29.07 -31.62
C ALA A 22 -11.21 -29.62 -31.97
N VAL A 23 -10.81 -30.73 -31.35
CA VAL A 23 -9.60 -31.47 -31.70
C VAL A 23 -10.01 -32.73 -32.46
N THR A 24 -9.79 -32.71 -33.77
CA THR A 24 -9.75 -33.91 -34.62
C THR A 24 -8.45 -34.67 -34.35
N VAL A 25 -8.56 -35.96 -34.04
CA VAL A 25 -7.42 -36.85 -33.79
C VAL A 25 -6.66 -37.11 -35.09
N SER A 26 -5.41 -36.69 -35.14
CA SER A 26 -4.41 -37.17 -36.10
C SER A 26 -3.08 -37.25 -35.38
N ALA A 27 -2.51 -38.46 -35.36
CA ALA A 27 -1.34 -38.84 -34.59
C ALA A 27 -0.07 -38.22 -35.15
N LEU A 28 0.43 -37.15 -34.51
CA LEU A 28 1.79 -36.64 -34.66
C LEU A 28 2.26 -36.13 -33.28
N LEU A 29 3.52 -36.38 -32.95
CA LEU A 29 4.19 -36.01 -31.70
C LEU A 29 3.88 -34.55 -31.28
N SER A 30 3.02 -34.34 -30.29
CA SER A 30 2.72 -32.99 -29.76
C SER A 30 3.76 -32.55 -28.74
N PRO A 31 4.34 -31.34 -28.85
CA PRO A 31 5.06 -30.73 -27.74
C PRO A 31 4.09 -30.47 -26.60
N THR A 32 4.48 -30.80 -25.38
CA THR A 32 3.75 -30.36 -24.18
C THR A 32 3.64 -28.83 -24.23
N PRO A 33 2.51 -28.23 -23.81
CA PRO A 33 2.43 -26.79 -23.67
C PRO A 33 3.43 -26.37 -22.59
N VAL A 34 4.62 -25.96 -23.02
CA VAL A 34 5.59 -25.30 -22.18
C VAL A 34 4.92 -23.99 -21.78
N HIS A 35 4.32 -23.94 -20.60
CA HIS A 35 4.02 -22.68 -19.96
C HIS A 35 5.36 -21.95 -19.80
N ALA A 36 5.61 -20.98 -20.67
CA ALA A 36 6.78 -20.14 -20.56
C ALA A 36 6.67 -19.38 -19.23
N ASP A 37 7.63 -19.60 -18.34
CA ASP A 37 7.79 -18.79 -17.13
C ASP A 37 7.75 -17.31 -17.51
N PRO A 38 7.12 -16.43 -16.70
CA PRO A 38 7.08 -15.00 -17.00
C PRO A 38 8.50 -14.46 -17.14
N SER A 39 8.72 -13.58 -18.12
CA SER A 39 10.04 -13.00 -18.34
C SER A 39 10.43 -12.03 -17.22
N THR A 40 11.72 -11.81 -17.04
CA THR A 40 12.24 -10.82 -16.07
C THR A 40 11.65 -9.43 -16.30
N ALA A 41 11.48 -9.03 -17.56
CA ALA A 41 10.85 -7.76 -17.94
C ALA A 41 9.37 -7.70 -17.54
N GLN A 42 8.61 -8.78 -17.72
CA GLN A 42 7.20 -8.84 -17.32
C GLN A 42 7.05 -8.74 -15.80
N LEU A 43 7.89 -9.44 -15.02
CA LEU A 43 7.88 -9.33 -13.57
C LEU A 43 8.25 -7.91 -13.12
N ALA A 44 9.21 -7.26 -13.77
CA ALA A 44 9.60 -5.89 -13.45
C ALA A 44 8.44 -4.90 -13.66
N GLN A 45 7.72 -5.04 -14.78
CA GLN A 45 6.52 -4.24 -15.06
C GLN A 45 5.42 -4.46 -14.01
N GLN A 46 5.20 -5.70 -13.57
CA GLN A 46 4.21 -5.97 -12.52
C GLN A 46 4.61 -5.33 -11.19
N VAL A 47 5.89 -5.36 -10.81
CA VAL A 47 6.38 -4.66 -9.60
C VAL A 47 6.14 -3.16 -9.71
N GLU A 48 6.43 -2.55 -10.84
CA GLU A 48 6.20 -1.12 -11.08
C GLU A 48 4.71 -0.76 -11.02
N GLU A 49 3.84 -1.56 -11.64
CA GLU A 49 2.40 -1.38 -11.60
C GLU A 49 1.85 -1.47 -10.18
N GLN A 50 2.26 -2.49 -9.41
CA GLN A 50 1.89 -2.60 -8.01
C GLN A 50 2.46 -1.45 -7.17
N GLY A 51 3.67 -0.96 -7.47
CA GLY A 51 4.27 0.22 -6.84
C GLY A 51 3.45 1.49 -7.09
N ARG A 52 2.98 1.71 -8.32
CA ARG A 52 2.06 2.82 -8.65
C ARG A 52 0.73 2.70 -7.92
N ALA A 53 0.15 1.50 -7.87
CA ALA A 53 -1.08 1.24 -7.12
C ALA A 53 -0.89 1.50 -5.62
N LEU A 54 0.23 1.09 -5.05
CA LEU A 54 0.59 1.35 -3.65
C LEU A 54 0.65 2.85 -3.37
N GLY A 55 1.28 3.62 -4.26
CA GLY A 55 1.35 5.09 -4.14
C GLY A 55 -0.03 5.73 -4.01
N VAL A 56 -1.00 5.33 -4.85
CA VAL A 56 -2.39 5.83 -4.78
C VAL A 56 -3.03 5.49 -3.44
N ILE A 57 -2.84 4.27 -2.93
CA ILE A 57 -3.39 3.84 -1.63
C ILE A 57 -2.76 4.62 -0.47
N VAL A 58 -1.45 4.91 -0.53
CA VAL A 58 -0.75 5.70 0.49
C VAL A 58 -1.29 7.13 0.53
N GLU A 59 -1.50 7.77 -0.62
CA GLU A 59 -2.08 9.12 -0.68
C GLU A 59 -3.52 9.16 -0.14
N GLN A 60 -4.34 8.16 -0.47
CA GLN A 60 -5.68 8.01 0.09
C GLN A 60 -5.63 7.81 1.61
N TYR A 61 -4.71 6.99 2.10
CA TYR A 61 -4.52 6.73 3.53
C TYR A 61 -4.15 8.02 4.27
N ASN A 62 -3.17 8.77 3.76
CA ASN A 62 -2.73 10.05 4.34
C ASN A 62 -3.88 11.07 4.34
N THR A 63 -4.67 11.10 3.27
CA THR A 63 -5.85 11.97 3.19
C THR A 63 -6.86 11.64 4.29
N ILE A 64 -7.18 10.36 4.49
CA ILE A 64 -8.10 9.92 5.55
C ILE A 64 -7.52 10.20 6.94
N ASP A 65 -6.22 10.06 7.14
CA ASP A 65 -5.57 10.35 8.42
C ASP A 65 -5.72 11.82 8.82
N VAL A 66 -5.49 12.74 7.87
CA VAL A 66 -5.72 14.18 8.07
C VAL A 66 -7.19 14.48 8.37
N GLN A 67 -8.11 13.83 7.64
CA GLN A 67 -9.55 14.01 7.87
C GLN A 67 -9.98 13.50 9.26
N LEU A 68 -9.48 12.34 9.69
CA LEU A 68 -9.70 11.81 11.03
C LEU A 68 -9.23 12.80 12.12
N GLY A 69 -8.05 13.39 11.94
CA GLY A 69 -7.54 14.42 12.84
C GLY A 69 -8.50 15.61 12.97
N ARG A 70 -9.04 16.11 11.85
CA ARG A 70 -10.01 17.21 11.85
C ARG A 70 -11.33 16.81 12.52
N THR A 71 -11.89 15.64 12.20
CA THR A 71 -13.14 15.15 12.81
C THR A 71 -12.99 15.01 14.33
N LYS A 72 -11.87 14.46 14.80
CA LYS A 72 -11.57 14.35 16.24
C LYS A 72 -11.49 15.72 16.92
N ALA A 73 -10.76 16.67 16.33
CA ALA A 73 -10.67 18.02 16.87
C ALA A 73 -12.05 18.73 16.94
N GLN A 74 -12.91 18.53 15.95
CA GLN A 74 -14.28 19.05 15.97
C GLN A 74 -15.13 18.38 17.07
N LEU A 75 -14.99 17.08 17.27
CA LEU A 75 -15.65 16.37 18.37
C LEU A 75 -15.20 16.90 19.72
N ASP A 76 -13.90 17.12 19.92
CA ASP A 76 -13.34 17.66 21.16
C ASP A 76 -13.88 19.08 21.46
N ASP A 77 -13.91 19.96 20.46
CA ASP A 77 -14.48 21.31 20.59
C ASP A 77 -15.97 21.27 20.97
N ILE A 78 -16.77 20.45 20.28
CA ILE A 78 -18.20 20.30 20.60
C ILE A 78 -18.39 19.74 22.02
N GLN A 79 -17.60 18.74 22.40
CA GLN A 79 -17.67 18.11 23.70
C GLN A 79 -17.32 19.08 24.83
N ALA A 80 -16.44 20.06 24.58
CA ALA A 80 -16.13 21.14 25.51
C ALA A 80 -17.24 22.21 25.60
N ARG A 81 -17.94 22.52 24.49
CA ARG A 81 -18.98 23.55 24.44
C ARG A 81 -20.32 23.12 25.05
N ILE A 82 -20.73 21.86 24.87
CA ILE A 82 -22.00 21.35 25.39
C ILE A 82 -22.19 21.65 26.89
N PRO A 83 -21.24 21.35 27.80
CA PRO A 83 -21.43 21.64 29.23
C PRO A 83 -21.51 23.15 29.52
N GLN A 84 -20.81 24.00 28.78
CA GLN A 84 -20.90 25.45 28.93
C GLN A 84 -22.30 25.96 28.56
N LEU A 85 -22.87 25.46 27.45
CA LEU A 85 -24.23 25.81 27.06
C LEU A 85 -25.26 25.26 28.06
N SER A 86 -25.08 24.05 28.57
CA SER A 86 -25.95 23.48 29.61
C SER A 86 -25.94 24.35 30.88
N ALA A 87 -24.76 24.79 31.34
CA ALA A 87 -24.66 25.68 32.49
C ALA A 87 -25.36 27.03 32.27
N GLN A 88 -25.26 27.61 31.06
CA GLN A 88 -25.97 28.85 30.73
C GLN A 88 -27.50 28.67 30.72
N VAL A 89 -27.98 27.52 30.24
CA VAL A 89 -29.42 27.17 30.31
C VAL A 89 -29.87 27.06 31.77
N ASP A 90 -29.09 26.37 32.61
CA ASP A 90 -29.43 26.15 34.02
C ASP A 90 -29.41 27.48 34.82
N GLN A 91 -28.40 28.32 34.59
CA GLN A 91 -28.32 29.64 35.21
C GLN A 91 -29.50 30.54 34.81
N SER A 92 -29.85 30.54 33.52
CA SER A 92 -30.99 31.32 33.02
C SER A 92 -32.32 30.81 33.58
N ALA A 93 -32.48 29.49 33.68
CA ALA A 93 -33.67 28.89 34.29
C ALA A 93 -33.76 29.21 35.81
N ALA A 94 -32.64 29.20 36.53
CA ALA A 94 -32.60 29.58 37.93
C ALA A 94 -32.97 31.06 38.14
N ALA A 95 -32.51 31.96 37.27
CA ALA A 95 -32.87 33.38 37.32
C ALA A 95 -34.38 33.61 37.10
N VAL A 96 -34.99 32.91 36.14
CA VAL A 96 -36.44 32.93 35.93
C VAL A 96 -37.17 32.42 37.18
N ASN A 97 -36.73 31.30 37.75
CA ASN A 97 -37.36 30.72 38.93
C ASN A 97 -37.26 31.64 40.16
N ALA A 98 -36.12 32.32 40.37
CA ALA A 98 -35.95 33.28 41.44
C ALA A 98 -36.89 34.49 41.27
N LEU A 99 -37.06 35.00 40.04
CA LEU A 99 -38.00 36.09 39.77
C LEU A 99 -39.45 35.67 40.08
N VAL A 100 -39.84 34.46 39.69
CA VAL A 100 -41.17 33.91 39.98
C VAL A 100 -41.38 33.72 41.49
N ALA A 101 -40.38 33.19 42.20
CA ALA A 101 -40.42 33.03 43.65
C ALA A 101 -40.59 34.38 44.36
N HIS A 102 -39.82 35.41 43.98
CA HIS A 102 -39.96 36.76 44.53
C HIS A 102 -41.33 37.39 44.22
N ALA A 103 -41.87 37.18 43.02
CA ALA A 103 -43.19 37.69 42.65
C ALA A 103 -44.34 37.03 43.45
N TYR A 104 -44.20 35.74 43.78
CA TYR A 104 -45.19 35.02 44.57
C TYR A 104 -45.03 35.22 46.09
N GLU A 105 -43.81 35.18 46.62
CA GLU A 105 -43.52 35.36 48.06
C GLU A 105 -43.65 36.82 48.51
N GLY A 106 -43.32 37.78 47.64
CA GLY A 106 -43.49 39.22 47.87
C GLY A 106 -44.94 39.72 47.77
N SER A 107 -45.89 38.84 47.42
CA SER A 107 -47.32 39.18 47.29
C SER A 107 -48.08 39.21 48.64
N THR A 108 -47.36 39.12 49.76
CA THR A 108 -47.94 39.39 51.08
C THR A 108 -48.44 40.84 51.13
N MET A 109 -49.66 41.02 51.61
CA MET A 109 -50.53 42.21 51.60
C MET A 109 -49.88 43.61 51.63
N SER A 110 -48.69 43.80 52.21
CA SER A 110 -47.96 45.07 52.28
C SER A 110 -47.51 45.64 50.92
N SER A 111 -47.15 44.80 49.96
CA SER A 111 -46.75 45.26 48.62
C SER A 111 -47.92 45.79 47.80
N PHE A 112 -49.13 45.26 48.07
CA PHE A 112 -50.37 45.68 47.43
C PHE A 112 -50.84 47.06 47.95
N ASP A 113 -50.76 47.30 49.26
CA ASP A 113 -51.04 48.62 49.85
C ASP A 113 -50.04 49.69 49.39
N ALA A 114 -48.75 49.36 49.32
CA ALA A 114 -47.72 50.27 48.81
C ALA A 114 -47.92 50.60 47.32
N LEU A 115 -48.39 49.65 46.52
CA LEU A 115 -48.70 49.82 45.11
C LEU A 115 -49.96 50.68 44.89
N LEU A 116 -51.00 50.50 45.72
CA LEU A 116 -52.24 51.29 45.66
C LEU A 116 -52.04 52.73 46.14
N SER A 117 -51.06 52.95 47.03
CA SER A 117 -50.73 54.25 47.63
C SER A 117 -49.76 55.10 46.78
N ALA A 118 -48.85 54.47 46.02
CA ALA A 118 -47.72 55.18 45.39
C ALA A 118 -47.85 55.46 43.88
N GLY A 119 -48.87 54.96 43.17
CA GLY A 119 -49.03 55.18 41.73
C GLY A 119 -50.37 54.67 41.21
N GLY A 120 -51.08 55.48 40.43
CA GLY A 120 -52.42 55.15 39.94
C GLY A 120 -52.46 53.90 39.03
N PRO A 121 -53.65 53.44 38.60
CA PRO A 121 -53.82 52.22 37.80
C PRO A 121 -52.99 52.13 36.51
N GLY A 122 -52.51 53.26 35.95
CA GLY A 122 -51.59 53.27 34.81
C GLY A 122 -50.18 52.76 35.14
N ASP A 123 -49.62 53.13 36.29
CA ASP A 123 -48.25 52.73 36.69
C ASP A 123 -48.13 51.21 36.93
N LEU A 124 -49.22 50.59 37.39
CA LEU A 124 -49.31 49.14 37.52
C LEU A 124 -49.25 48.46 36.14
N ILE A 125 -50.00 48.96 35.17
CA ILE A 125 -50.04 48.42 33.80
C ILE A 125 -48.66 48.52 33.15
N ASP A 126 -47.95 49.64 33.31
CA ASP A 126 -46.60 49.82 32.76
C ASP A 126 -45.56 48.88 33.39
N ARG A 127 -45.64 48.64 34.71
CA ARG A 127 -44.80 47.65 35.40
C ARG A 127 -45.10 46.23 34.92
N MET A 128 -46.36 45.86 34.75
CA MET A 128 -46.76 44.55 34.22
C MET A 128 -46.32 44.34 32.77
N ASN A 129 -46.42 45.39 31.94
CA ASN A 129 -45.94 45.36 30.56
C ASN A 129 -44.43 45.17 30.50
N THR A 130 -43.67 45.90 31.34
CA THR A 130 -42.21 45.78 31.42
C THR A 130 -41.79 44.37 31.84
N LEU A 131 -42.40 43.81 32.88
CA LEU A 131 -42.13 42.43 33.33
C LEU A 131 -42.49 41.41 32.26
N SER A 132 -43.60 41.61 31.54
CA SER A 132 -44.02 40.73 30.43
C SER A 132 -43.04 40.77 29.25
N VAL A 133 -42.47 41.94 28.94
CA VAL A 133 -41.42 42.07 27.92
C VAL A 133 -40.14 41.37 28.38
N LEU A 134 -39.72 41.56 29.63
CA LEU A 134 -38.52 40.94 30.20
C LEU A 134 -38.64 39.41 30.26
N ALA A 135 -39.76 38.88 30.76
CA ALA A 135 -40.02 37.45 30.85
C ALA A 135 -40.04 36.79 29.45
N ARG A 136 -40.67 37.44 28.47
CA ARG A 136 -40.61 36.99 27.06
C ARG A 136 -39.21 37.10 26.46
N GLY A 137 -38.38 38.04 26.93
CA GLY A 137 -36.95 38.10 26.62
C GLY A 137 -36.21 36.86 27.12
N GLN A 138 -36.24 36.62 28.44
CA GLN A 138 -35.54 35.50 29.06
C GLN A 138 -35.99 34.14 28.51
N GLN A 139 -37.28 33.95 28.24
CA GLN A 139 -37.78 32.71 27.64
C GLN A 139 -37.22 32.48 26.22
N ARG A 140 -37.07 33.55 25.43
CA ARG A 140 -36.44 33.47 24.10
C ARG A 140 -34.95 33.14 24.20
N ASP A 141 -34.25 33.70 25.19
CA ASP A 141 -32.83 33.45 25.40
C ASP A 141 -32.59 31.99 25.81
N ILE A 142 -33.36 31.46 26.77
CA ILE A 142 -33.32 30.04 27.16
C ILE A 142 -33.62 29.14 25.97
N ALA A 143 -34.65 29.45 25.18
CA ALA A 143 -34.98 28.67 23.99
C ALA A 143 -33.84 28.68 22.96
N THR A 144 -33.18 29.81 22.78
CA THR A 144 -32.02 29.97 21.88
C THR A 144 -30.84 29.13 22.35
N LEU A 145 -30.51 29.17 23.65
CA LEU A 145 -29.44 28.36 24.24
C LEU A 145 -29.72 26.86 24.15
N ARG A 146 -30.96 26.43 24.43
CA ARG A 146 -31.39 25.03 24.28
C ARG A 146 -31.26 24.57 22.83
N ALA A 147 -31.76 25.36 21.88
CA ALA A 147 -31.64 25.05 20.46
C ALA A 147 -30.17 24.98 20.00
N ALA A 148 -29.29 25.84 20.51
CA ALA A 148 -27.86 25.76 20.24
C ALA A 148 -27.24 24.47 20.80
N ARG A 149 -27.59 24.09 22.02
CA ARG A 149 -27.13 22.83 22.65
C ARG A 149 -27.61 21.61 21.88
N ASP A 150 -28.88 21.57 21.48
CA ASP A 150 -29.46 20.47 20.70
C ASP A 150 -28.79 20.35 19.32
N ARG A 151 -28.50 21.47 18.65
CA ARG A 151 -27.73 21.48 17.39
C ARG A 151 -26.34 20.89 17.57
N LEU A 152 -25.62 21.26 18.63
CA LEU A 152 -24.31 20.69 18.92
C LEU A 152 -24.38 19.18 19.22
N GLN A 153 -25.40 18.71 19.93
CA GLN A 153 -25.62 17.28 20.16
C GLN A 153 -25.90 16.52 18.85
N SER A 154 -26.70 17.10 17.96
CA SER A 154 -26.94 16.53 16.63
C SER A 154 -25.68 16.49 15.77
N GLN A 155 -24.91 17.58 15.75
CA GLN A 155 -23.62 17.64 15.05
C GLN A 155 -22.63 16.63 15.61
N LYS A 156 -22.58 16.46 16.94
CA LYS A 156 -21.77 15.42 17.58
C LYS A 156 -22.10 14.03 17.05
N ALA A 157 -23.39 13.66 17.00
CA ALA A 157 -23.80 12.35 16.50
C ALA A 157 -23.44 12.13 15.01
N GLN A 158 -23.52 13.19 14.19
CA GLN A 158 -23.09 13.14 12.79
C GLN A 158 -21.57 12.95 12.68
N LEU A 159 -20.79 13.65 13.49
CA LEU A 159 -19.33 13.50 13.52
C LEU A 159 -18.89 12.15 14.10
N ASP A 160 -19.59 11.60 15.09
CA ASP A 160 -19.32 10.24 15.61
C ASP A 160 -19.54 9.19 14.50
N THR A 161 -20.59 9.36 13.69
CA THR A 161 -20.85 8.51 12.52
C THR A 161 -19.76 8.66 11.47
N LEU A 162 -19.36 9.90 11.17
CA LEU A 162 -18.27 10.18 10.23
C LEU A 162 -16.93 9.61 10.71
N LEU A 163 -16.63 9.72 12.00
CA LEU A 163 -15.43 9.16 12.62
C LEU A 163 -15.38 7.64 12.45
N ALA A 164 -16.50 6.95 12.69
CA ALA A 164 -16.60 5.51 12.48
C ALA A 164 -16.36 5.12 11.00
N GLN A 165 -16.96 5.86 10.06
CA GLN A 165 -16.76 5.63 8.62
C GLN A 165 -15.30 5.85 8.20
N GLN A 166 -14.70 6.96 8.63
CA GLN A 166 -13.30 7.27 8.33
C GLN A 166 -12.35 6.24 8.94
N THR A 167 -12.63 5.76 10.16
CA THR A 167 -11.83 4.70 10.81
C THR A 167 -11.93 3.38 10.04
N ALA A 168 -13.13 3.02 9.57
CA ALA A 168 -13.32 1.84 8.74
C ALA A 168 -12.58 1.97 7.39
N GLN A 169 -12.63 3.14 6.75
CA GLN A 169 -11.89 3.42 5.51
C GLN A 169 -10.38 3.35 5.72
N GLN A 170 -9.86 3.92 6.82
CA GLN A 170 -8.44 3.84 7.16
C GLN A 170 -7.98 2.38 7.31
N SER A 171 -8.79 1.55 7.97
CA SER A 171 -8.52 0.11 8.15
C SER A 171 -8.52 -0.66 6.81
N ASP A 172 -9.50 -0.40 5.94
CA ASP A 172 -9.54 -0.99 4.58
C ASP A 172 -8.30 -0.59 3.76
N LEU A 173 -7.95 0.70 3.76
CA LEU A 173 -6.75 1.20 3.07
C LEU A 173 -5.47 0.58 3.63
N SER A 174 -5.34 0.43 4.95
CA SER A 174 -4.21 -0.26 5.59
C SER A 174 -4.11 -1.72 5.14
N THR A 175 -5.24 -2.42 5.06
CA THR A 175 -5.30 -3.82 4.63
C THR A 175 -4.91 -3.96 3.15
N ARG A 176 -5.39 -3.06 2.29
CA ARG A 176 -5.02 -3.01 0.86
C ARG A 176 -3.55 -2.70 0.67
N LYS A 177 -3.01 -1.75 1.44
CA LYS A 177 -1.59 -1.42 1.46
C LYS A 177 -0.75 -2.67 1.75
N ALA A 178 -1.04 -3.36 2.86
CA ALA A 178 -0.33 -4.57 3.24
C ALA A 178 -0.43 -5.68 2.18
N THR A 179 -1.60 -5.81 1.54
CA THR A 179 -1.82 -6.78 0.46
C THR A 179 -0.94 -6.48 -0.77
N ILE A 180 -0.85 -5.22 -1.18
CA ILE A 180 -0.01 -4.81 -2.32
C ILE A 180 1.47 -4.98 -1.98
N GLU A 181 1.89 -4.61 -0.77
CA GLU A 181 3.27 -4.83 -0.30
C GLU A 181 3.65 -6.32 -0.33
N ALA A 182 2.76 -7.20 0.12
CA ALA A 182 2.95 -8.65 0.05
C ALA A 182 3.08 -9.14 -1.40
N LYS A 183 2.26 -8.63 -2.33
CA LYS A 183 2.36 -8.96 -3.76
C LYS A 183 3.68 -8.49 -4.35
N ILE A 184 4.13 -7.28 -4.04
CA ILE A 184 5.43 -6.76 -4.48
C ILE A 184 6.56 -7.64 -3.96
N ALA A 185 6.52 -8.05 -2.70
CA ALA A 185 7.52 -8.94 -2.11
C ALA A 185 7.54 -10.32 -2.80
N ALA A 186 6.36 -10.89 -3.09
CA ALA A 186 6.26 -12.15 -3.82
C ALA A 186 6.83 -12.05 -5.25
N LEU A 187 6.51 -10.97 -5.97
CA LEU A 187 7.02 -10.72 -7.32
C LEU A 187 8.54 -10.56 -7.33
N LYS A 188 9.10 -9.83 -6.37
CA LYS A 188 10.57 -9.68 -6.23
C LYS A 188 11.24 -11.03 -5.94
N LYS A 189 10.65 -11.86 -5.07
CA LYS A 189 11.15 -13.21 -4.82
C LYS A 189 11.15 -14.07 -6.09
N GLN A 190 10.10 -13.97 -6.91
CA GLN A 190 10.06 -14.66 -8.20
C GLN A 190 11.14 -14.15 -9.17
N GLN A 191 11.40 -12.84 -9.20
CA GLN A 191 12.49 -12.27 -10.01
C GLN A 191 13.86 -12.83 -9.59
N ASP A 192 14.13 -12.86 -8.27
CA ASP A 192 15.39 -13.37 -7.74
C ASP A 192 15.59 -14.86 -8.05
N GLU A 193 14.52 -15.65 -7.94
CA GLU A 193 14.55 -17.08 -8.26
C GLU A 193 14.82 -17.33 -9.75
N LEU A 194 14.15 -16.57 -10.63
CA LEU A 194 14.39 -16.64 -12.07
C LEU A 194 15.82 -16.24 -12.43
N ALA A 195 16.35 -15.18 -11.83
CA ALA A 195 17.72 -14.74 -12.04
C ALA A 195 18.74 -15.81 -11.59
N ARG A 196 18.50 -16.48 -10.46
CA ARG A 196 19.32 -17.61 -9.99
C ARG A 196 19.29 -18.77 -10.98
N ARG A 197 18.10 -19.19 -11.45
CA ARG A 197 17.97 -20.27 -12.45
C ARG A 197 18.71 -19.94 -13.74
N GLN A 198 18.58 -18.71 -14.24
CA GLN A 198 19.28 -18.27 -15.45
C GLN A 198 20.80 -18.27 -15.26
N ALA A 199 21.30 -17.84 -14.09
CA ALA A 199 22.73 -17.88 -13.79
C ALA A 199 23.28 -19.31 -13.70
N GLU A 200 22.53 -20.24 -13.10
CA GLU A 200 22.89 -21.66 -13.06
C GLU A 200 22.93 -22.30 -14.45
N GLN A 201 21.91 -22.04 -15.27
CA GLN A 201 21.86 -22.49 -16.66
C GLN A 201 23.03 -21.95 -17.48
N ALA A 202 23.36 -20.66 -17.34
CA ALA A 202 24.51 -20.05 -18.02
C ALA A 202 25.84 -20.68 -17.58
N ARG A 203 26.01 -20.97 -16.28
CA ARG A 203 27.20 -21.68 -15.76
C ARG A 203 27.30 -23.11 -16.30
N ALA A 204 26.19 -23.84 -16.33
CA ALA A 204 26.14 -25.20 -16.86
C ALA A 204 26.47 -25.21 -18.37
N ALA A 205 25.91 -24.27 -19.13
CA ALA A 205 26.21 -24.11 -20.56
C ALA A 205 27.70 -23.77 -20.80
N ALA A 206 28.27 -22.87 -20.00
CA ALA A 206 29.69 -22.52 -20.08
C ALA A 206 30.60 -23.73 -19.75
N ALA A 207 30.25 -24.51 -18.72
CA ALA A 207 30.99 -25.72 -18.35
C ALA A 207 30.91 -26.79 -19.46
N ALA A 208 29.74 -26.99 -20.06
CA ALA A 208 29.56 -27.91 -21.18
C ALA A 208 30.39 -27.47 -22.41
N ALA A 209 30.38 -26.17 -22.72
CA ALA A 209 31.19 -25.61 -23.81
C ALA A 209 32.70 -25.80 -23.55
N ALA A 210 33.17 -25.58 -22.31
CA ALA A 210 34.57 -25.80 -21.95
C ALA A 210 34.97 -27.28 -22.05
N ALA A 211 34.10 -28.21 -21.66
CA ALA A 211 34.33 -29.65 -21.80
C ALA A 211 34.44 -30.08 -23.27
N ALA A 212 33.61 -29.51 -24.16
CA ALA A 212 33.64 -29.79 -25.59
C ALA A 212 34.94 -29.32 -26.28
N HIS A 213 35.61 -28.30 -25.74
CA HIS A 213 36.87 -27.76 -26.28
C HIS A 213 38.12 -28.32 -25.59
N ARG A 214 38.00 -29.38 -24.78
CA ARG A 214 39.14 -30.00 -24.10
C ARG A 214 40.04 -30.70 -25.14
N PRO A 215 41.31 -30.30 -25.31
CA PRO A 215 42.21 -30.97 -26.25
C PRO A 215 42.41 -32.44 -25.84
N PRO A 216 42.59 -33.35 -26.80
CA PRO A 216 42.80 -34.76 -26.51
C PRO A 216 44.02 -34.93 -25.59
N PRO A 217 44.00 -35.91 -24.66
CA PRO A 217 45.17 -36.19 -23.85
C PRO A 217 46.38 -36.49 -24.74
N PRO A 218 47.60 -36.05 -24.38
CA PRO A 218 48.78 -36.37 -25.14
C PRO A 218 48.90 -37.90 -25.26
N PRO A 219 49.29 -38.43 -26.43
CA PRO A 219 49.42 -39.87 -26.62
C PRO A 219 50.35 -40.45 -25.54
N ARG A 220 49.79 -41.32 -24.69
CA ARG A 220 50.57 -42.09 -23.71
C ARG A 220 51.11 -43.32 -24.42
N GLY A 221 52.42 -43.33 -24.66
CA GLY A 221 53.13 -44.49 -25.19
C GLY A 221 53.16 -44.54 -26.71
N GLY A 222 53.99 -43.69 -27.31
CA GLY A 222 54.61 -44.07 -28.58
C GLY A 222 55.56 -45.24 -28.32
N THR A 223 55.50 -46.26 -29.16
CA THR A 223 56.58 -47.24 -29.26
C THR A 223 57.90 -46.49 -29.40
N PRO A 224 58.98 -46.90 -28.69
CA PRO A 224 60.28 -46.28 -28.84
C PRO A 224 60.63 -46.25 -30.33
N PRO A 225 61.07 -45.09 -30.88
CA PRO A 225 61.54 -45.03 -32.24
C PRO A 225 62.70 -46.02 -32.41
N PRO A 226 62.85 -46.63 -33.59
CA PRO A 226 64.01 -47.46 -33.87
C PRO A 226 65.30 -46.65 -33.61
N PRO A 227 66.37 -47.27 -33.10
CA PRO A 227 67.61 -46.56 -32.84
C PRO A 227 68.14 -45.90 -34.12
N PRO A 228 68.74 -44.69 -34.02
CA PRO A 228 69.29 -44.00 -35.19
C PRO A 228 70.40 -44.84 -35.84
N PRO A 229 70.59 -44.75 -37.16
CA PRO A 229 71.72 -45.40 -37.83
C PRO A 229 73.05 -44.88 -37.24
N PRO A 230 74.10 -45.73 -37.16
CA PRO A 230 75.38 -45.32 -36.59
C PRO A 230 76.07 -44.30 -37.52
N VAL A 231 76.01 -43.02 -37.15
CA VAL A 231 76.72 -41.92 -37.82
C VAL A 231 77.82 -41.40 -36.90
N SER A 232 79.06 -41.36 -37.37
CA SER A 232 80.21 -40.93 -36.56
C SER A 232 80.31 -39.40 -36.45
N GLY A 233 80.99 -38.91 -35.41
CA GLY A 233 81.32 -37.49 -35.26
C GLY A 233 80.15 -36.61 -34.77
N ARG A 234 80.28 -35.29 -34.98
CA ARG A 234 79.33 -34.28 -34.44
C ARG A 234 77.90 -34.48 -34.97
N VAL A 235 77.76 -34.93 -36.21
CA VAL A 235 76.47 -35.20 -36.87
C VAL A 235 75.71 -36.32 -36.16
N GLY A 236 76.40 -37.40 -35.75
CA GLY A 236 75.80 -38.49 -34.99
C GLY A 236 75.20 -38.07 -33.65
N ARG A 237 75.82 -37.10 -32.96
CA ARG A 237 75.29 -36.59 -31.68
C ARG A 237 74.00 -35.79 -31.85
N VAL A 238 73.89 -35.01 -32.93
CA VAL A 238 72.68 -34.23 -33.25
C VAL A 238 71.53 -35.18 -33.60
N ILE A 239 71.81 -36.20 -34.42
CA ILE A 239 70.81 -37.22 -34.78
C ILE A 239 70.35 -38.00 -33.55
N ALA A 240 71.28 -38.43 -32.67
CA ALA A 240 70.94 -39.13 -31.43
C ALA A 240 70.10 -38.25 -30.49
N TYR A 241 70.43 -36.97 -30.37
CA TYR A 241 69.65 -36.02 -29.58
C TYR A 241 68.23 -35.85 -30.13
N ALA A 242 68.07 -35.71 -31.45
CA ALA A 242 66.76 -35.59 -32.09
C ALA A 242 65.90 -36.86 -31.93
N TYR A 243 66.50 -38.04 -32.09
CA TYR A 243 65.80 -39.32 -31.88
C TYR A 243 65.34 -39.51 -30.43
N ALA A 244 66.08 -38.98 -29.46
CA ALA A 244 65.69 -39.02 -28.04
C ALA A 244 64.48 -38.13 -27.71
N GLN A 245 64.01 -37.26 -28.63
CA GLN A 245 62.84 -36.41 -28.44
C GLN A 245 61.58 -36.98 -29.11
N LEU A 246 61.73 -37.96 -30.01
CA LEU A 246 60.60 -38.59 -30.68
C LEU A 246 59.66 -39.27 -29.66
N GLY A 247 58.37 -39.03 -29.80
CA GLY A 247 57.33 -39.54 -28.88
C GLY A 247 57.11 -38.69 -27.63
N LYS A 248 57.90 -37.65 -27.38
CA LYS A 248 57.61 -36.68 -26.30
C LYS A 248 56.51 -35.70 -26.75
N PRO A 249 55.62 -35.29 -25.83
CA PRO A 249 54.62 -34.27 -26.13
C PRO A 249 55.28 -32.92 -26.43
N TYR A 250 54.80 -32.24 -27.48
CA TYR A 250 55.10 -30.84 -27.73
C TYR A 250 54.33 -29.97 -26.74
N VAL A 251 55.02 -29.15 -25.95
CA VAL A 251 54.43 -28.23 -24.97
C VAL A 251 55.09 -26.88 -25.14
N PHE A 252 54.31 -25.88 -25.53
CA PHE A 252 54.79 -24.51 -25.73
C PHE A 252 55.52 -23.98 -24.48
N GLY A 253 56.77 -23.54 -24.61
CA GLY A 253 57.63 -23.07 -23.53
C GLY A 253 58.36 -24.15 -22.72
N ALA A 254 58.30 -25.43 -23.11
CA ALA A 254 58.97 -26.51 -22.36
C ALA A 254 60.43 -26.72 -22.78
N ALA A 255 61.32 -26.84 -21.79
CA ALA A 255 62.70 -27.31 -21.96
C ALA A 255 63.02 -28.35 -20.87
N GLY A 256 62.86 -29.64 -21.18
CA GLY A 256 63.11 -30.69 -20.19
C GLY A 256 62.99 -32.13 -20.72
N PRO A 257 63.34 -33.14 -19.91
CA PRO A 257 63.42 -34.54 -20.35
C PRO A 257 62.07 -35.15 -20.77
N GLY A 258 60.93 -34.54 -20.36
CA GLY A 258 59.58 -35.06 -20.60
C GLY A 258 58.74 -34.30 -21.64
N ALA A 259 59.16 -33.12 -22.12
CA ALA A 259 58.45 -32.31 -23.13
C ALA A 259 59.39 -31.23 -23.70
N PHE A 260 59.12 -30.75 -24.91
CA PHE A 260 59.93 -29.70 -25.56
C PHE A 260 59.07 -28.74 -26.41
N ASP A 261 59.62 -27.56 -26.68
CA ASP A 261 59.20 -26.70 -27.79
C ASP A 261 60.36 -26.41 -28.76
N CYS A 262 60.11 -25.64 -29.83
CA CYS A 262 61.13 -25.31 -30.83
C CYS A 262 62.27 -24.44 -30.29
N SER A 263 62.08 -23.80 -29.14
CA SER A 263 63.09 -22.95 -28.48
C SER A 263 63.92 -23.71 -27.44
N GLY A 264 63.47 -24.90 -27.02
CA GLY A 264 64.15 -25.80 -26.10
C GLY A 264 64.99 -26.91 -26.76
N LEU A 265 65.13 -26.90 -28.09
CA LEU A 265 65.93 -27.85 -28.91
C LEU A 265 67.28 -27.27 -29.35
#